data_AF-A0A258BWR6-F1
#
_entry.id   AF-A0A258BWR6-F1
#
_cell.length_a   1.000
_cell.length_b   1.000
_cell.length_c   1.000
_cell.angle_alpha   90.00
_cell.angle_beta   90.00
_cell.angle_gamma   90.00
#
_symmetry.space_group_name_H-M   'P 1'
#
loop_
_entity.id
_entity.type
_entity.pdbx_description
1 polymer ?
#
loop_
_entity_poly.entity_id
_entity_poly.type
_entity_poly.pdbx_seq_one_letter_code
_entity_poly.pdbx_strand_id
1 'polypeptide(L)'
;EGGRAMFSLRPCRPTLPDQIDGLPAYFYPAAEELAPIDPSARKTAIDDFFKAIPADVRHGGDRAFFHPTFDYIQMPHQRAFHTMDHYASVRGHETVHWSGGAKRLARTFGKRFGDNAYSFEELVAEIGSGLVCAHLGLPNELHDNHASYVAHWLGILRADKTAIIHAASKAEQAFTYLCAFAEAGSSPAEPASSPEAVEPLAEAA
;
A
#
# COMPACT_ATOMS: atom_id res chain seq x y z
N GLU A 1 35.15 -55.60 16.08
CA GLU A 1 35.25 -54.45 15.15
C GLU A 1 33.94 -54.31 14.39
N GLY A 2 33.39 -53.10 14.28
CA GLY A 2 32.09 -52.87 13.63
C GLY A 2 31.52 -51.50 13.97
N GLY A 3 32.24 -50.43 13.60
CA GLY A 3 31.79 -49.04 13.82
C GLY A 3 30.61 -48.69 12.93
N ARG A 4 29.48 -48.33 13.54
CA ARG A 4 28.33 -47.73 12.86
C ARG A 4 28.72 -46.34 12.35
N ALA A 5 28.81 -46.18 11.02
CA ALA A 5 28.90 -44.87 10.39
C ALA A 5 27.56 -44.14 10.55
N MET A 6 27.53 -43.08 11.35
CA MET A 6 26.42 -42.14 11.38
C MET A 6 26.46 -41.28 10.11
N PHE A 7 25.50 -41.46 9.21
CA PHE A 7 25.28 -40.54 8.10
C PHE A 7 24.64 -39.26 8.66
N SER A 8 25.43 -38.19 8.71
CA SER A 8 24.93 -36.84 8.96
C SER A 8 24.31 -36.29 7.68
N LEU A 9 22.98 -36.14 7.67
CA LEU A 9 22.28 -35.39 6.64
C LEU A 9 22.54 -33.90 6.90
N ARG A 10 23.39 -33.27 6.09
CA ARG A 10 23.49 -31.81 6.04
C ARG A 10 22.24 -31.26 5.35
N PRO A 11 21.62 -30.19 5.85
CA PRO A 11 20.56 -29.50 5.12
C PRO A 11 21.15 -28.85 3.87
N CYS A 12 20.83 -29.38 2.70
CA CYS A 12 21.06 -28.69 1.44
C CYS A 12 19.97 -27.63 1.32
N ARG A 13 20.33 -26.35 1.44
CA ARG A 13 19.41 -25.27 1.05
C ARG A 13 19.17 -25.40 -0.46
N PRO A 14 17.92 -25.49 -0.95
CA PRO A 14 17.68 -25.36 -2.37
C PRO A 14 18.09 -23.93 -2.75
N THR A 15 19.10 -23.80 -3.62
CA THR A 15 19.38 -22.55 -4.31
C THR A 15 18.24 -22.30 -5.28
N LEU A 16 17.67 -21.10 -5.27
CA LEU A 16 16.69 -20.72 -6.27
C LEU A 16 17.38 -20.72 -7.66
N PRO A 17 16.68 -21.11 -8.75
CA PRO A 17 17.27 -21.22 -10.09
C PRO A 17 17.86 -19.90 -10.64
N ASP A 18 17.47 -18.76 -10.08
CA ASP A 18 17.97 -17.43 -10.41
C ASP A 18 19.36 -17.13 -9.83
N GLN A 19 19.89 -17.99 -8.94
CA GLN A 19 21.20 -17.81 -8.30
C GLN A 19 22.35 -18.58 -8.99
N ILE A 20 22.08 -19.21 -10.14
CA ILE A 20 23.06 -20.01 -10.89
C ILE A 20 23.06 -19.53 -12.34
N ASP A 21 24.16 -18.91 -12.76
CA ASP A 21 24.36 -18.52 -14.16
C ASP A 21 24.57 -19.77 -15.04
N GLY A 22 23.80 -19.87 -16.13
CA GLY A 22 23.98 -20.91 -17.16
C GLY A 22 23.10 -22.16 -17.03
N LEU A 23 21.98 -22.11 -16.31
CA LEU A 23 21.03 -23.23 -16.31
C LEU A 23 20.34 -23.39 -17.67
N PRO A 24 20.00 -24.63 -18.07
CA PRO A 24 19.12 -24.86 -19.22
C PRO A 24 17.78 -24.11 -19.10
N ALA A 25 17.24 -23.64 -20.24
CA ALA A 25 16.03 -22.82 -20.32
C ALA A 25 14.79 -23.39 -19.58
N TYR A 26 14.71 -24.71 -19.37
CA TYR A 26 13.60 -25.35 -18.67
C TYR A 26 13.63 -25.18 -17.14
N PHE A 27 14.75 -24.74 -16.55
CA PHE A 27 14.84 -24.42 -15.13
C PHE A 27 14.43 -22.99 -14.81
N TYR A 28 14.40 -22.12 -15.83
CA TYR A 28 13.73 -20.84 -15.69
C TYR A 28 12.24 -21.10 -15.86
N PRO A 29 11.38 -20.62 -14.96
CA PRO A 29 9.95 -20.61 -15.23
C PRO A 29 9.77 -19.92 -16.59
N ALA A 30 8.98 -20.54 -17.47
CA ALA A 30 8.63 -19.92 -18.73
C ALA A 30 8.14 -18.51 -18.41
N ALA A 31 8.67 -17.50 -19.11
CA ALA A 31 8.12 -16.15 -19.02
C ALA A 31 6.68 -16.26 -19.50
N GLU A 32 5.74 -16.44 -18.56
CA GLU A 32 4.33 -16.40 -18.86
C GLU A 32 4.09 -15.08 -19.55
N GLU A 33 3.55 -15.15 -20.76
CA GLU A 33 3.19 -13.98 -21.53
C GLU A 33 2.02 -13.33 -20.78
N LEU A 34 2.37 -12.41 -19.87
CA LEU A 34 1.46 -11.85 -18.89
C LEU A 34 0.31 -11.14 -19.61
N ALA A 35 -0.90 -11.70 -19.48
CA ALA A 35 -2.10 -11.14 -20.08
C ALA A 35 -2.29 -9.67 -19.66
N PRO A 36 -2.85 -8.80 -20.54
CA PRO A 36 -3.17 -7.43 -20.17
C PRO A 36 -4.18 -7.44 -19.02
N ILE A 37 -3.88 -6.72 -17.93
CA ILE A 37 -4.88 -6.50 -16.86
C ILE A 37 -5.87 -5.47 -17.36
N ASP A 38 -7.16 -5.77 -17.21
CA ASP A 38 -8.22 -4.83 -17.53
C ASP A 38 -8.09 -3.55 -16.68
N PRO A 39 -8.18 -2.37 -17.29
CA PRO A 39 -8.17 -1.13 -16.55
C PRO A 39 -9.38 -1.04 -15.63
N SER A 40 -9.17 -0.55 -14.41
CA SER A 40 -10.26 -0.28 -13.47
C SER A 40 -11.26 0.72 -14.03
N ALA A 41 -12.55 0.49 -13.80
CA ALA A 41 -13.59 1.50 -14.05
C ALA A 41 -13.38 2.80 -13.22
N ARG A 42 -12.57 2.73 -12.15
CA ARG A 42 -12.26 3.84 -11.23
C ARG A 42 -10.85 4.39 -11.46
N LYS A 43 -10.23 4.08 -12.60
CA LYS A 43 -8.83 4.42 -12.89
C LYS A 43 -8.50 5.90 -12.61
N THR A 44 -9.35 6.82 -13.07
CA THR A 44 -9.13 8.27 -12.84
C THR A 44 -9.07 8.61 -11.37
N ALA A 45 -10.04 8.13 -10.56
CA ALA A 45 -10.05 8.39 -9.12
C ALA A 45 -8.83 7.77 -8.40
N ILE A 46 -8.43 6.55 -8.79
CA ILE A 46 -7.22 5.89 -8.27
C ILE A 46 -5.98 6.73 -8.60
N ASP A 47 -5.83 7.11 -9.87
CA ASP A 47 -4.65 7.84 -10.35
C ASP A 47 -4.56 9.21 -9.67
N ASP A 48 -5.66 9.96 -9.61
CA ASP A 48 -5.70 11.30 -9.01
C ASP A 48 -5.35 11.26 -7.51
N PHE A 49 -5.95 10.32 -6.77
CA PHE A 49 -5.69 10.16 -5.34
C PHE A 49 -4.23 9.84 -5.07
N PHE A 50 -3.68 8.80 -5.71
CA PHE A 50 -2.33 8.36 -5.41
C PHE A 50 -1.23 9.24 -6.04
N LYS A 51 -1.53 9.98 -7.12
CA LYS A 51 -0.59 10.94 -7.70
C LYS A 51 -0.38 12.15 -6.81
N ALA A 52 -1.38 12.55 -6.04
CA ALA A 52 -1.27 13.65 -5.09
C ALA A 52 -0.36 13.32 -3.90
N ILE A 53 -0.25 12.04 -3.54
CA ILE A 53 0.50 11.57 -2.37
C ILE A 53 2.00 11.47 -2.72
N PRO A 54 2.90 12.19 -2.03
CA PRO A 54 4.33 12.23 -2.36
C PRO A 54 5.10 11.04 -1.79
N ALA A 55 4.59 9.83 -1.98
CA ALA A 55 5.26 8.59 -1.59
C ALA A 55 6.18 8.09 -2.74
N ASP A 56 7.43 7.73 -2.42
CA ASP A 56 8.30 7.00 -3.35
C ASP A 56 7.75 5.57 -3.53
N VAL A 57 7.17 5.27 -4.69
CA VAL A 57 6.63 3.95 -5.02
C VAL A 57 7.52 3.29 -6.07
N ARG A 58 8.04 2.11 -5.73
CA ARG A 58 8.91 1.31 -6.58
C ARG A 58 8.20 0.02 -6.97
N HIS A 59 8.48 -0.46 -8.18
CA HIS A 59 7.91 -1.71 -8.70
C HIS A 59 9.00 -2.76 -8.92
N GLY A 60 8.73 -4.00 -8.52
CA GLY A 60 9.65 -5.12 -8.63
C GLY A 60 9.42 -6.18 -7.55
N GLY A 61 10.02 -7.35 -7.72
CA GLY A 61 9.82 -8.48 -6.81
C GLY A 61 8.38 -9.01 -6.80
N ASP A 62 8.08 -9.79 -5.76
CA ASP A 62 6.84 -10.56 -5.60
C ASP A 62 6.02 -10.13 -4.37
N ARG A 63 6.47 -9.11 -3.63
CA ARG A 63 5.84 -8.65 -2.38
C ARG A 63 5.63 -7.14 -2.33
N ALA A 64 4.50 -6.74 -1.74
CA ALA A 64 4.23 -5.35 -1.38
C ALA A 64 4.65 -5.11 0.09
N PHE A 65 5.25 -3.94 0.36
CA PHE A 65 5.56 -3.48 1.71
C PHE A 65 5.97 -2.01 1.73
N PHE A 66 5.72 -1.31 2.84
CA PHE A 66 6.38 -0.06 3.18
C PHE A 66 7.70 -0.32 3.92
N HIS A 67 8.79 0.29 3.45
CA HIS A 67 10.10 0.22 4.10
C HIS A 67 10.33 1.44 5.01
N PRO A 68 10.23 1.33 6.35
CA PRO A 68 10.29 2.48 7.24
C PRO A 68 11.66 3.20 7.26
N THR A 69 12.77 2.45 7.16
CA THR A 69 14.13 3.04 7.22
C THR A 69 14.47 3.87 5.99
N PHE A 70 14.16 3.36 4.79
CA PHE A 70 14.47 4.02 3.51
C PHE A 70 13.29 4.82 2.94
N ASP A 71 12.14 4.78 3.61
CA ASP A 71 10.98 5.63 3.37
C ASP A 71 10.38 5.51 1.95
N TYR A 72 10.24 4.26 1.46
CA TYR A 72 9.62 3.96 0.17
C TYR A 72 8.61 2.82 0.29
N ILE A 73 7.68 2.77 -0.66
CA ILE A 73 6.72 1.68 -0.85
C ILE A 73 7.23 0.78 -1.96
N GLN A 74 7.39 -0.50 -1.68
CA GLN A 74 7.62 -1.53 -2.68
C GLN A 74 6.28 -2.12 -3.10
N MET A 75 6.06 -2.22 -4.40
CA MET A 75 4.96 -2.96 -5.00
C MET A 75 5.51 -4.03 -5.95
N PRO A 76 4.88 -5.21 -6.05
CA PRO A 76 5.06 -6.09 -7.21
C PRO A 76 4.70 -5.34 -8.49
N HIS A 77 5.16 -5.85 -9.63
CA HIS A 77 4.72 -5.30 -10.91
C HIS A 77 3.19 -5.37 -11.02
N GLN A 78 2.53 -4.36 -11.58
CA GLN A 78 1.06 -4.30 -11.67
C GLN A 78 0.47 -5.58 -12.28
N ARG A 79 1.18 -6.17 -13.25
CA ARG A 79 0.85 -7.45 -13.91
C ARG A 79 0.79 -8.68 -12.99
N ALA A 80 1.31 -8.60 -11.77
CA ALA A 80 1.23 -9.67 -10.78
C ALA A 80 -0.13 -9.69 -10.03
N PHE A 81 -0.97 -8.69 -10.25
CA PHE A 81 -2.28 -8.57 -9.60
C PHE A 81 -3.40 -9.05 -10.53
N HIS A 82 -4.45 -9.64 -9.96
CA HIS A 82 -5.62 -10.08 -10.74
C HIS A 82 -6.37 -8.92 -11.40
N THR A 83 -6.45 -7.77 -10.73
CA THR A 83 -7.12 -6.57 -11.24
C THR A 83 -6.39 -5.30 -10.79
N MET A 84 -6.63 -4.19 -11.48
CA MET A 84 -6.12 -2.89 -11.05
C MET A 84 -6.78 -2.41 -9.74
N ASP A 85 -7.98 -2.89 -9.43
CA ASP A 85 -8.66 -2.62 -8.14
C ASP A 85 -7.91 -3.31 -6.99
N HIS A 86 -7.51 -4.57 -7.17
CA HIS A 86 -6.68 -5.29 -6.21
C HIS A 86 -5.32 -4.61 -6.02
N TYR A 87 -4.66 -4.19 -7.11
CA TYR A 87 -3.43 -3.40 -7.01
C TYR A 87 -3.63 -2.11 -6.19
N ALA A 88 -4.73 -1.39 -6.43
CA ALA A 88 -5.03 -0.15 -5.73
C ALA A 88 -5.32 -0.38 -4.24
N SER A 89 -6.00 -1.49 -3.89
CA SER A 89 -6.25 -1.90 -2.50
C SER A 89 -4.94 -2.16 -1.74
N VAL A 90 -4.05 -3.00 -2.30
CA VAL A 90 -2.73 -3.28 -1.71
C VAL A 90 -1.90 -2.00 -1.60
N ARG A 91 -1.87 -1.18 -2.66
CA ARG A 91 -1.19 0.12 -2.62
C ARG A 91 -1.76 1.00 -1.51
N GLY A 92 -3.07 1.00 -1.29
CA GLY A 92 -3.74 1.71 -0.21
C GLY A 92 -3.23 1.29 1.16
N HIS A 93 -3.13 -0.02 1.40
CA HIS A 93 -2.56 -0.60 2.63
C HIS A 93 -1.14 -0.09 2.92
N GLU A 94 -0.25 -0.22 1.94
CA GLU A 94 1.13 0.24 2.10
C GLU A 94 1.25 1.76 2.24
N THR A 95 0.33 2.50 1.61
CA THR A 95 0.27 3.97 1.75
C THR A 95 -0.20 4.39 3.13
N VAL A 96 -1.09 3.62 3.76
CA VAL A 96 -1.45 3.82 5.18
C VAL A 96 -0.25 3.54 6.07
N HIS A 97 0.49 2.45 5.88
CA HIS A 97 1.75 2.23 6.60
C HIS A 97 2.74 3.38 6.40
N TRP A 98 2.91 3.83 5.15
CA TRP A 98 3.75 4.97 4.83
C TRP A 98 3.36 6.17 5.68
N SER A 99 2.08 6.56 5.75
CA SER A 99 1.64 7.70 6.57
C SER A 99 2.06 7.64 8.06
N GLY A 100 2.32 6.44 8.59
CA GLY A 100 2.77 6.21 9.97
C GLY A 100 4.25 6.51 10.23
N GLY A 101 5.06 6.69 9.19
CA GLY A 101 6.49 6.96 9.32
C GLY A 101 6.83 8.20 10.16
N ALA A 102 8.06 8.24 10.69
CA ALA A 102 8.50 9.23 11.68
C ALA A 102 8.43 10.69 11.21
N LYS A 103 8.47 10.95 9.89
CA LYS A 103 8.37 12.29 9.29
C LYS A 103 6.93 12.77 9.09
N ARG A 104 5.94 11.94 9.40
CA ARG A 104 4.52 12.15 9.10
C ARG A 104 3.69 12.05 10.38
N LEU A 105 2.88 11.02 10.54
CA LEU A 105 2.08 10.83 11.76
C LEU A 105 2.88 10.23 12.92
N ALA A 106 4.12 9.78 12.66
CA ALA A 106 5.04 9.23 13.66
C ALA A 106 4.35 8.25 14.62
N ARG A 107 3.56 7.32 14.04
CA ARG A 107 2.77 6.37 14.83
C ARG A 107 3.74 5.45 15.56
N THR A 108 3.61 5.43 16.88
CA THR A 108 4.36 4.54 17.76
C THR A 108 3.40 3.91 18.75
N PHE A 109 3.46 2.59 18.87
CA PHE A 109 2.66 1.83 19.82
C PHE A 109 3.60 1.37 20.92
N GLY A 110 3.63 2.13 22.03
CA GLY A 110 4.51 1.87 23.17
C GLY A 110 4.16 0.58 23.94
N LYS A 111 4.64 0.48 25.19
CA LYS A 111 4.52 -0.73 26.03
C LYS A 111 3.11 -1.30 26.20
N ARG A 112 2.05 -0.51 25.99
CA ARG A 112 0.64 -0.98 26.00
C ARG A 112 0.40 -2.10 24.98
N PHE A 113 1.15 -2.12 23.88
CA PHE A 113 1.03 -3.09 22.79
C PHE A 113 2.33 -3.90 22.59
N GLY A 114 3.23 -3.98 23.60
CA GLY A 114 4.50 -4.71 23.50
C GLY A 114 4.35 -6.14 22.95
N ASP A 115 5.34 -6.57 22.15
CA ASP A 115 5.36 -7.72 21.23
C ASP A 115 4.29 -7.75 20.11
N ASN A 116 3.20 -6.98 20.25
CA ASN A 116 2.08 -6.92 19.31
C ASN A 116 1.97 -5.58 18.56
N ALA A 117 2.94 -4.68 18.73
CA ALA A 117 2.94 -3.34 18.16
C ALA A 117 2.89 -3.37 16.63
N TYR A 118 3.61 -4.31 16.03
CA TYR A 118 3.56 -4.58 14.59
C TYR A 118 2.15 -4.98 14.17
N SER A 119 1.53 -5.94 14.85
CA SER A 119 0.18 -6.40 14.50
C SER A 119 -0.92 -5.37 14.77
N PHE A 120 -0.71 -4.44 15.70
CA PHE A 120 -1.60 -3.30 15.87
C PHE A 120 -1.46 -2.30 14.71
N GLU A 121 -0.24 -2.06 14.22
CA GLU A 121 -0.02 -1.24 13.02
C GLU A 121 -0.63 -1.89 11.77
N GLU A 122 -0.55 -3.22 11.62
CA GLU A 122 -1.26 -3.95 10.55
C GLU A 122 -2.79 -3.80 10.67
N LEU A 123 -3.35 -3.83 11.88
CA LEU A 123 -4.78 -3.57 12.09
C LEU A 123 -5.17 -2.14 11.67
N VAL A 124 -4.33 -1.16 11.98
CA VAL A 124 -4.52 0.23 11.55
C VAL A 124 -4.44 0.34 10.03
N ALA A 125 -3.47 -0.34 9.41
CA ALA A 125 -3.30 -0.35 7.96
C ALA A 125 -4.47 -1.00 7.23
N GLU A 126 -5.00 -2.11 7.74
CA GLU A 126 -6.15 -2.80 7.13
C GLU A 126 -7.44 -1.97 7.25
N ILE A 127 -7.71 -1.38 8.42
CA ILE A 127 -8.87 -0.49 8.57
C ILE A 127 -8.71 0.75 7.65
N GLY A 128 -7.51 1.31 7.59
CA GLY A 128 -7.21 2.47 6.76
C GLY A 128 -7.32 2.17 5.26
N SER A 129 -6.84 1.00 4.81
CA SER A 129 -6.95 0.57 3.42
C SER A 129 -8.40 0.36 3.03
N GLY A 130 -9.23 -0.15 3.95
CA GLY A 130 -10.69 -0.22 3.79
C GLY A 130 -11.34 1.16 3.60
N LEU A 131 -10.90 2.18 4.35
CA LEU A 131 -11.36 3.56 4.17
C LEU A 131 -10.94 4.14 2.80
N VAL A 132 -9.70 3.88 2.37
CA VAL A 132 -9.20 4.27 1.04
C VAL A 132 -10.02 3.58 -0.06
N CYS A 133 -10.27 2.27 0.07
CA CYS A 133 -11.08 1.54 -0.89
C CYS A 133 -12.50 2.10 -0.96
N ALA A 134 -13.13 2.36 0.18
CA ALA A 134 -14.46 2.97 0.23
C ALA A 134 -14.48 4.35 -0.44
N HIS A 135 -13.46 5.18 -0.21
CA HIS A 135 -13.32 6.50 -0.82
C HIS A 135 -13.18 6.45 -2.35
N LEU A 136 -12.41 5.48 -2.86
CA LEU A 136 -12.22 5.25 -4.29
C LEU A 136 -13.36 4.42 -4.93
N GLY A 137 -14.31 3.97 -4.11
CA GLY A 137 -15.39 3.06 -4.46
C GLY A 137 -14.96 1.62 -4.75
N LEU A 138 -13.69 1.26 -4.53
CA LEU A 138 -13.16 -0.07 -4.83
C LEU A 138 -13.88 -1.17 -4.04
N PRO A 139 -13.98 -2.39 -4.59
CA PRO A 139 -14.45 -3.53 -3.82
C PRO A 139 -13.50 -3.74 -2.64
N ASN A 140 -14.06 -3.86 -1.43
CA ASN A 140 -13.29 -4.18 -0.23
C ASN A 140 -13.06 -5.69 -0.20
N GLU A 141 -12.10 -6.14 -1.02
CA GLU A 141 -11.67 -7.53 -1.01
C GLU A 141 -10.58 -7.72 0.03
N LEU A 142 -10.82 -8.68 0.91
CA LEU A 142 -9.87 -9.10 1.91
C LEU A 142 -8.69 -9.84 1.22
N HIS A 143 -7.51 -9.22 1.18
CA HIS A 143 -6.24 -9.81 0.69
C HIS A 143 -5.88 -11.22 1.22
N ASP A 144 -5.45 -12.16 0.38
CA ASP A 144 -5.28 -13.59 0.73
C ASP A 144 -4.27 -13.95 1.86
N ASN A 145 -3.57 -13.00 2.47
CA ASN A 145 -2.63 -13.22 3.59
C ASN A 145 -3.25 -13.08 5.01
N HIS A 146 -4.58 -13.05 5.14
CA HIS A 146 -5.27 -12.75 6.41
C HIS A 146 -5.12 -13.74 7.55
N ALA A 147 -4.83 -15.01 7.29
CA ALA A 147 -4.97 -16.06 8.30
C ALA A 147 -4.05 -15.86 9.53
N SER A 148 -2.81 -15.40 9.32
CA SER A 148 -1.87 -15.13 10.42
C SER A 148 -2.21 -13.87 11.21
N TYR A 149 -2.73 -12.83 10.55
CA TYR A 149 -3.02 -11.54 11.18
C TYR A 149 -4.37 -11.54 11.91
N VAL A 150 -5.39 -12.22 11.38
CA VAL A 150 -6.71 -12.36 12.04
C VAL A 150 -6.59 -13.06 13.39
N ALA A 151 -5.81 -14.13 13.48
CA ALA A 151 -5.56 -14.82 14.74
C ALA A 151 -4.90 -13.89 15.78
N HIS A 152 -3.97 -13.05 15.33
CA HIS A 152 -3.30 -12.09 16.19
C HIS A 152 -4.21 -10.91 16.58
N TRP A 153 -5.03 -10.39 15.66
CA TRP A 153 -6.04 -9.37 15.95
C TRP A 153 -7.07 -9.85 16.95
N LEU A 154 -7.55 -11.10 16.83
CA LEU A 154 -8.43 -11.70 17.82
C LEU A 154 -7.79 -11.77 19.21
N GLY A 155 -6.47 -12.02 19.28
CA GLY A 155 -5.70 -11.94 20.52
C GLY A 155 -5.72 -10.53 21.14
N ILE A 156 -5.42 -9.51 20.32
CA ILE A 156 -5.44 -8.10 20.73
C ILE A 156 -6.84 -7.69 21.23
N LEU A 157 -7.89 -8.01 20.47
CA LEU A 157 -9.27 -7.64 20.78
C LEU A 157 -9.83 -8.33 22.03
N ARG A 158 -9.37 -9.56 22.30
CA ARG A 158 -9.70 -10.27 23.55
C ARG A 158 -9.01 -9.65 24.75
N ALA A 159 -7.76 -9.21 24.59
CA ALA A 159 -6.98 -8.59 25.67
C ALA A 159 -7.48 -7.17 25.99
N ASP A 160 -7.90 -6.40 24.97
CA ASP A 160 -8.37 -5.02 25.14
C ASP A 160 -9.54 -4.72 24.18
N LYS A 161 -10.75 -4.62 24.72
CA LYS A 161 -11.96 -4.32 23.96
C LYS A 161 -11.95 -2.91 23.34
N THR A 162 -11.12 -2.00 23.86
CA THR A 162 -10.96 -0.64 23.33
C THR A 162 -9.96 -0.56 22.17
N ALA A 163 -9.19 -1.64 21.93
CA ALA A 163 -8.16 -1.67 20.90
C ALA A 163 -8.73 -1.39 19.50
N ILE A 164 -9.93 -1.88 19.17
CA ILE A 164 -10.56 -1.63 17.87
C ILE A 164 -10.89 -0.15 17.67
N ILE A 165 -11.38 0.53 18.71
CA ILE A 165 -11.73 1.96 18.66
C ILE A 165 -10.44 2.78 18.47
N HIS A 166 -9.37 2.38 19.15
CA HIS A 166 -8.07 3.03 19.02
C HIS A 166 -7.46 2.83 17.64
N ALA A 167 -7.53 1.61 17.10
CA ALA A 167 -7.04 1.31 15.76
C ALA A 167 -7.84 2.08 14.70
N ALA A 168 -9.17 2.10 14.81
CA ALA A 168 -10.04 2.88 13.93
C ALA A 168 -9.73 4.39 13.97
N SER A 169 -9.53 4.97 15.16
CA SER A 169 -9.14 6.38 15.29
C SER A 169 -7.79 6.68 14.62
N LYS A 170 -6.83 5.75 14.71
CA LYS A 170 -5.53 5.89 14.05
C LYS A 170 -5.61 5.69 12.54
N ALA A 171 -6.45 4.78 12.08
CA ALA A 171 -6.73 4.56 10.67
C ALA A 171 -7.42 5.78 10.04
N GLU A 172 -8.39 6.38 10.74
CA GLU A 172 -9.05 7.62 10.31
C GLU A 172 -8.06 8.78 10.23
N GLN A 173 -7.19 8.96 11.24
CA GLN A 173 -6.10 9.95 11.19
C GLN A 173 -5.19 9.76 9.98
N ALA A 174 -4.85 8.50 9.66
CA ALA A 174 -4.06 8.17 8.48
C ALA A 174 -4.81 8.51 7.19
N PHE A 175 -6.07 8.10 7.07
CA PHE A 175 -6.90 8.36 5.92
C PHE A 175 -7.08 9.86 5.67
N THR A 176 -7.45 10.65 6.69
CA THR A 176 -7.59 12.11 6.58
C THR A 176 -6.27 12.76 6.14
N TYR A 177 -5.14 12.31 6.68
CA TYR A 177 -3.83 12.79 6.27
C TYR A 177 -3.54 12.53 4.78
N LEU A 178 -3.93 11.36 4.26
CA LEU A 178 -3.77 11.02 2.84
C LEU A 178 -4.69 11.86 1.95
N CYS A 179 -5.96 12.04 2.33
CA CYS A 179 -6.92 12.86 1.58
C CYS A 179 -6.51 14.33 1.49
N ALA A 180 -5.86 14.87 2.51
CA ALA A 180 -5.39 16.25 2.52
C ALA A 180 -4.41 16.56 1.36
N PHE A 181 -3.68 15.58 0.84
CA PHE A 181 -2.85 15.76 -0.35
C PHE A 181 -3.68 15.94 -1.63
N ALA A 182 -4.76 15.18 -1.78
CA ALA A 182 -5.65 15.27 -2.93
C ALA A 182 -6.41 16.61 -2.95
N GLU A 183 -6.83 17.11 -1.78
CA GLU A 183 -7.48 18.41 -1.65
C GLU A 183 -6.50 19.58 -1.88
N ALA A 184 -5.26 19.47 -1.40
CA ALA A 184 -4.23 20.50 -1.62
C ALA A 184 -3.82 20.63 -3.10
N GLY A 185 -3.95 19.57 -3.90
CA GLY A 185 -3.77 19.60 -5.36
C GLY A 185 -4.93 20.26 -6.12
N SER A 186 -6.09 20.38 -5.49
CA SER A 186 -7.30 20.99 -6.03
C SER A 186 -7.47 22.43 -5.52
N SER A 187 -6.51 23.32 -5.83
CA SER A 187 -6.69 24.74 -5.55
C SER A 187 -7.94 25.26 -6.30
N PRO A 188 -8.84 26.05 -5.69
CA PRO A 188 -10.00 26.56 -6.39
C PRO A 188 -9.53 27.51 -7.49
N ALA A 189 -9.99 27.27 -8.71
CA ALA A 189 -9.81 28.21 -9.82
C ALA A 189 -10.25 29.61 -9.36
N GLU A 190 -9.36 30.59 -9.47
CA GLU A 190 -9.70 32.00 -9.26
C GLU A 190 -10.94 32.34 -10.09
N PRO A 191 -11.98 32.98 -9.51
CA PRO A 191 -13.12 33.40 -10.29
C PRO A 191 -12.64 34.41 -11.33
N ALA A 192 -12.89 34.10 -12.60
CA ALA A 192 -12.58 34.95 -13.73
C ALA A 192 -13.01 36.40 -13.44
N SER A 193 -12.04 37.31 -13.40
CA SER A 193 -12.32 38.74 -13.39
C SER A 193 -13.12 39.09 -14.64
N SER A 194 -14.36 39.52 -14.44
CA SER A 194 -15.20 40.10 -15.49
C SER A 194 -14.41 41.19 -16.24
N PRO A 195 -14.49 41.25 -17.58
CA PRO A 195 -13.83 42.32 -18.31
C PRO A 195 -14.52 43.65 -17.99
N GLU A 196 -13.76 44.62 -17.49
CA GLU A 196 -14.18 46.02 -17.42
C GLU A 196 -14.62 46.46 -18.82
N ALA A 197 -15.85 46.97 -18.90
CA ALA A 197 -16.37 47.61 -20.09
C ALA A 197 -15.56 48.89 -20.34
N VAL A 198 -14.75 48.88 -21.39
CA VAL A 198 -14.10 50.08 -21.93
C VAL A 198 -15.15 50.83 -22.77
N GLU A 199 -15.67 51.93 -22.24
CA GLU A 199 -16.42 52.91 -23.04
C GLU A 199 -15.50 53.51 -24.13
N PRO A 200 -15.95 53.62 -25.39
CA PRO A 200 -15.21 54.39 -26.38
C PRO A 200 -15.62 55.86 -26.30
N LEU A 201 -14.66 56.72 -25.96
CA LEU A 201 -14.76 58.16 -26.10
C LEU A 201 -14.23 58.59 -27.49
N ALA A 202 -15.15 59.13 -28.31
CA ALA A 202 -15.00 60.13 -29.39
C ALA A 202 -14.13 59.84 -30.64
N GLU A 203 -14.67 60.09 -31.85
CA GLU A 203 -14.41 61.34 -32.60
C GLU A 203 -15.21 61.49 -33.92
N ALA A 204 -15.65 62.74 -34.15
CA ALA A 204 -15.74 63.51 -35.40
C ALA A 204 -16.65 63.07 -36.58
N ALA A 205 -17.75 63.82 -36.79
CA ALA A 205 -17.98 64.73 -37.93
C ALA A 205 -19.29 65.53 -37.74
#